data_AF-A0A8C1R3X0-F1
#
_entry.id   AF-A0A8C1R3X0-F1
#
_cell.length_a   1.000
_cell.length_b   1.000
_cell.length_c   1.000
_cell.angle_alpha   90.00
_cell.angle_beta   90.00
_cell.angle_gamma   90.00
#
_symmetry.space_group_name_H-M   'P 1'
#
loop_
_entity.id
_entity.type
_entity.pdbx_description
1 polymer ?
#
loop_
_entity_poly.entity_id
_entity_poly.type
_entity_poly.pdbx_seq_one_letter_code
_entity_poly.pdbx_strand_id
1 'polypeptide(L)'
;LQNMDCECYLLLMSLQETVVGFIGGSAVLNCSSEEPLIKIQDIRVRWSHKDQNVYEIIKGQVSVEKQDPEYRDRTESFPEEYLRGNFSIKLNNLQHTDAGLYKCYIIEESVIKSIVELLIKTPLSIIASFVFQNKC
;
A
#
# COMPACT_ATOMS: atom_id res chain seq x y z
N LEU A 1 -8.44 41.35 8.65
CA LEU A 1 -7.12 40.70 8.48
C LEU A 1 -7.13 39.38 9.27
N GLN A 2 -8.15 38.52 9.21
CA GLN A 2 -8.54 37.58 8.14
C GLN A 2 -7.37 36.91 7.40
N ASN A 3 -7.12 35.66 7.83
CA ASN A 3 -6.70 34.49 7.05
C ASN A 3 -5.23 34.39 6.58
N MET A 4 -4.31 34.06 7.49
CA MET A 4 -2.99 33.52 7.11
C MET A 4 -2.55 32.24 7.83
N ASP A 5 -3.36 31.65 8.72
CA ASP A 5 -2.93 30.49 9.54
C ASP A 5 -3.74 29.19 9.31
N CYS A 6 -4.41 29.02 8.17
CA CYS A 6 -5.20 27.80 7.88
C CYS A 6 -4.76 27.03 6.63
N GLU A 7 -3.85 27.55 5.81
CA GLU A 7 -3.43 26.88 4.57
C GLU A 7 -2.20 25.96 4.74
N CYS A 8 -1.46 26.07 5.84
CA CYS A 8 -0.28 25.22 6.09
C CYS A 8 -0.60 23.88 6.77
N TYR A 9 -1.77 23.74 7.43
CA TYR A 9 -2.09 22.55 8.22
C TYR A 9 -2.62 21.37 7.37
N LEU A 10 -3.11 21.65 6.15
CA LEU A 10 -3.68 20.63 5.26
C LEU A 10 -2.61 19.79 4.51
N LEU A 11 -1.38 20.29 4.35
CA LEU A 11 -0.33 19.62 3.56
C LEU A 11 0.40 18.47 4.29
N LEU A 12 0.07 18.20 5.56
CA LEU A 12 0.71 17.16 6.38
C LEU A 12 -0.21 15.97 6.73
N MET A 13 -1.46 15.99 6.26
CA MET A 13 -2.39 14.90 6.54
C MET A 13 -2.25 13.80 5.48
N SER A 14 -1.51 12.74 5.81
CA SER A 14 -1.54 11.52 5.00
C SER A 14 -2.96 10.95 4.97
N LEU A 15 -3.48 10.60 3.79
CA LEU A 15 -4.77 9.94 3.67
C LEU A 15 -4.73 8.60 4.41
N GLN A 16 -5.60 8.42 5.40
CA GLN A 16 -5.72 7.17 6.15
C GLN A 16 -6.96 6.40 5.70
N GLU A 17 -6.74 5.21 5.11
CA GLU A 17 -7.81 4.32 4.65
C GLU A 17 -7.74 2.96 5.37
N THR A 18 -8.88 2.30 5.52
CA THR A 18 -8.95 0.93 6.03
C THR A 18 -9.44 -0.01 4.94
N VAL A 19 -8.66 -1.03 4.64
CA VAL A 19 -8.97 -2.06 3.65
C VAL A 19 -9.16 -3.39 4.36
N VAL A 20 -10.21 -4.12 3.99
CA VAL A 20 -10.47 -5.47 4.53
C VAL A 20 -10.10 -6.50 3.47
N GLY A 21 -9.13 -7.35 3.80
CA GLY A 21 -8.73 -8.50 3.01
C GLY A 21 -9.15 -9.81 3.67
N PHE A 22 -9.22 -10.87 2.87
CA PHE A 22 -9.46 -12.23 3.34
C PHE A 22 -8.24 -13.11 3.08
N ILE A 23 -7.96 -14.05 3.98
CA ILE A 23 -6.85 -15.00 3.83
C ILE A 23 -6.93 -15.71 2.47
N GLY A 24 -5.78 -15.82 1.79
CA GLY A 24 -5.63 -16.40 0.46
C GLY A 24 -6.15 -15.50 -0.68
N GLY A 25 -6.88 -14.43 -0.36
CA GLY A 25 -7.38 -13.45 -1.32
C GLY A 25 -6.33 -12.40 -1.70
N SER A 26 -6.82 -11.27 -2.21
CA SER A 26 -6.01 -10.11 -2.57
C SER A 26 -6.66 -8.80 -2.10
N ALA A 27 -5.86 -7.79 -1.82
CA ALA A 27 -6.32 -6.44 -1.50
C ALA A 27 -5.54 -5.41 -2.34
N VAL A 28 -6.22 -4.33 -2.74
CA VAL A 28 -5.57 -3.16 -3.34
C VAL A 28 -5.35 -2.14 -2.25
N LEU A 29 -4.11 -1.69 -2.10
CA LEU A 29 -3.69 -0.66 -1.16
C LEU A 29 -3.49 0.63 -1.95
N ASN A 30 -4.35 1.61 -1.70
CA ASN A 30 -4.40 2.84 -2.48
C ASN A 30 -3.23 3.78 -2.12
N CYS A 31 -2.60 4.35 -3.14
CA CYS A 31 -1.69 5.47 -3.00
C CYS A 31 -1.74 6.29 -4.30
N SER A 32 -2.10 7.56 -4.21
CA SER A 32 -2.18 8.44 -5.38
C SER A 32 -1.61 9.82 -5.07
N SER A 33 -1.04 10.45 -6.10
CA SER A 33 -0.69 11.87 -6.09
C SER A 33 -1.84 12.68 -6.70
N GLU A 34 -2.21 13.79 -6.05
CA GLU A 34 -3.19 14.74 -6.61
C GLU A 34 -2.62 15.50 -7.81
N GLU A 35 -1.30 15.72 -7.83
CA GLU A 35 -0.62 16.36 -8.94
C GLU A 35 -0.16 15.30 -9.96
N PRO A 36 -0.48 15.48 -11.26
CA PRO A 36 0.02 14.62 -12.32
C PRO A 36 1.54 14.73 -12.43
N LEU A 37 2.20 13.59 -12.57
CA LEU A 37 3.65 13.58 -12.70
C LEU A 37 4.04 13.94 -14.12
N ILE A 38 4.91 14.93 -14.23
CA ILE A 38 5.31 15.50 -15.52
C ILE A 38 6.20 14.52 -16.28
N LYS A 39 7.02 13.73 -15.58
CA LYS A 39 7.95 12.77 -16.21
C LYS A 39 8.09 11.49 -15.41
N ILE A 40 8.13 10.38 -16.14
CA ILE A 40 8.27 9.04 -15.54
C ILE A 40 9.59 8.85 -14.77
N GLN A 41 10.64 9.58 -15.17
CA GLN A 41 11.96 9.53 -14.54
C GLN A 41 12.01 10.15 -13.13
N ASP A 42 11.04 10.98 -12.79
CA ASP A 42 10.96 11.66 -11.49
C ASP A 42 10.19 10.80 -10.48
N ILE A 43 9.49 9.76 -10.96
CA ILE A 43 8.75 8.81 -10.14
C ILE A 43 9.68 8.05 -9.19
N ARG A 44 9.43 8.21 -7.91
CA ARG A 44 10.05 7.41 -6.85
C ARG A 44 9.00 7.12 -5.79
N VAL A 45 8.62 5.86 -5.67
CA VAL A 45 7.62 5.42 -4.70
C VAL A 45 8.17 4.28 -3.88
N ARG A 46 7.90 4.31 -2.57
CA ARG A 46 8.21 3.22 -1.66
C ARG A 46 7.01 2.88 -0.81
N TRP A 47 6.69 1.61 -0.75
CA TRP A 47 5.75 1.04 0.21
C TRP A 47 6.51 0.36 1.34
N SER A 48 6.08 0.59 2.57
CA SER A 48 6.64 -0.09 3.76
C SER A 48 5.56 -0.62 4.68
N HIS A 49 5.85 -1.75 5.33
CA HIS A 49 5.03 -2.35 6.37
C HIS A 49 5.96 -2.88 7.45
N LYS A 50 5.71 -2.53 8.73
CA LYS A 50 6.59 -2.91 9.86
C LYS A 50 8.07 -2.62 9.60
N ASP A 51 8.34 -1.46 8.99
CA ASP A 51 9.66 -1.00 8.58
C ASP A 51 10.39 -1.88 7.54
N GLN A 52 9.71 -2.91 7.01
CA GLN A 52 10.17 -3.71 5.87
C GLN A 52 9.77 -3.05 4.55
N ASN A 53 10.59 -3.25 3.53
CA ASN A 53 10.31 -2.77 2.17
C ASN A 53 9.36 -3.73 1.45
N VAL A 54 8.14 -3.25 1.18
CA VAL A 54 7.09 -4.04 0.53
C VAL A 54 7.22 -3.96 -1.00
N TYR A 55 7.47 -2.76 -1.53
CA TYR A 55 7.52 -2.51 -2.96
C TYR A 55 8.19 -1.16 -3.26
N GLU A 56 8.98 -1.09 -4.33
CA GLU A 56 9.58 0.16 -4.80
C GLU A 56 9.35 0.37 -6.30
N ILE A 57 9.06 1.61 -6.68
CA ILE A 57 9.00 2.07 -8.07
C ILE A 57 10.03 3.18 -8.23
N ILE A 58 11.02 2.99 -9.10
CA ILE A 58 12.12 3.92 -9.32
C ILE A 58 12.18 4.24 -10.82
N LYS A 59 12.05 5.53 -11.17
CA LYS A 59 12.03 6.01 -12.55
C LYS A 59 10.96 5.30 -13.41
N GLY A 60 9.81 5.01 -12.79
CA GLY A 60 8.70 4.29 -13.40
C GLY A 60 8.89 2.78 -13.58
N GLN A 61 9.95 2.20 -13.03
CA GLN A 61 10.21 0.77 -13.10
C GLN A 61 10.17 0.15 -11.71
N VAL A 62 9.70 -1.09 -11.64
CA VAL A 62 9.68 -1.86 -10.39
C VAL A 62 11.11 -2.18 -9.97
N SER A 63 11.44 -1.92 -8.71
CA SER A 63 12.72 -2.25 -8.10
C SER A 63 12.53 -3.35 -7.06
N VAL A 64 13.11 -4.53 -7.32
CA VAL A 64 12.99 -5.71 -6.45
C VAL A 64 14.23 -5.96 -5.58
N GLU A 65 15.32 -5.21 -5.78
CA GLU A 65 16.61 -5.47 -5.12
C GLU A 65 16.53 -5.48 -3.60
N LYS A 66 15.77 -4.53 -3.04
CA LYS A 66 15.59 -4.38 -1.59
C LYS A 66 14.25 -4.90 -1.10
N GLN A 67 13.48 -5.56 -1.96
CA GLN A 67 12.15 -6.04 -1.59
C GLN A 67 12.29 -7.17 -0.57
N ASP A 68 11.58 -7.03 0.55
CA ASP A 68 11.55 -8.04 1.59
C ASP A 68 10.97 -9.35 1.02
N PRO A 69 11.61 -10.51 1.26
CA PRO A 69 11.18 -11.79 0.72
C PRO A 69 9.72 -12.15 0.97
N GLU A 70 9.11 -11.68 2.06
CA GLU A 70 7.71 -11.98 2.39
C GLU A 70 6.70 -11.41 1.38
N TYR A 71 7.08 -10.39 0.61
CA TYR A 71 6.22 -9.70 -0.36
C TYR A 71 6.58 -10.00 -1.82
N ARG A 72 7.69 -10.70 -2.07
CA ARG A 72 8.10 -11.12 -3.42
C ARG A 72 7.03 -12.03 -4.03
N ASP A 73 6.79 -11.86 -5.32
CA ASP A 73 5.79 -12.59 -6.11
C ASP A 73 4.33 -12.46 -5.64
N ARG A 74 4.10 -11.63 -4.61
CA ARG A 74 2.78 -11.36 -4.04
C ARG A 74 2.32 -9.94 -4.30
N THR A 75 3.17 -9.08 -4.83
CA THR A 75 2.90 -7.66 -5.02
C THR A 75 2.91 -7.29 -6.49
N GLU A 76 1.86 -6.61 -6.92
CA GLU A 76 1.67 -6.08 -8.27
C GLU A 76 1.38 -4.58 -8.21
N SER A 77 1.67 -3.88 -9.29
CA SER A 77 1.42 -2.45 -9.46
C SER A 77 0.71 -2.18 -10.79
N PHE A 78 0.39 -0.92 -11.08
CA PHE A 78 -0.36 -0.50 -12.28
C PHE A 78 0.48 0.49 -13.12
N PRO A 79 1.51 0.03 -13.86
CA PRO A 79 2.44 0.91 -14.58
C PRO A 79 1.78 1.87 -15.56
N GLU A 80 0.67 1.46 -16.17
CA GLU A 80 -0.13 2.25 -17.11
C GLU A 80 -0.78 3.49 -16.46
N GLU A 81 -0.95 3.50 -15.13
CA GLU A 81 -1.55 4.61 -14.38
C GLU A 81 -0.52 5.50 -13.68
N TYR A 82 0.79 5.21 -13.80
CA TYR A 82 1.85 5.95 -13.10
C TYR A 82 1.90 7.44 -13.46
N LEU A 83 1.72 7.78 -14.75
CA LEU A 83 1.70 9.19 -15.19
C LEU A 83 0.42 9.92 -14.75
N ARG A 84 -0.62 9.18 -14.37
CA ARG A 84 -1.84 9.74 -13.75
C ARG A 84 -1.73 9.83 -12.23
N GLY A 85 -0.56 9.51 -11.68
CA GLY A 85 -0.27 9.61 -10.25
C GLY A 85 -0.76 8.43 -9.42
N ASN A 86 -1.24 7.34 -10.03
CA ASN A 86 -1.67 6.15 -9.27
C ASN A 86 -0.49 5.21 -9.02
N PHE A 87 -0.22 4.97 -7.74
CA PHE A 87 0.86 4.11 -7.24
C PHE A 87 0.36 3.05 -6.27
N SER A 88 -0.92 2.73 -6.39
CA SER A 88 -1.55 1.68 -5.64
C SER A 88 -0.86 0.35 -5.95
N ILE A 89 -0.80 -0.53 -4.96
CA ILE A 89 -0.31 -1.89 -5.14
C ILE A 89 -1.40 -2.89 -4.84
N LYS A 90 -1.37 -4.03 -5.51
CA LYS A 90 -2.19 -5.18 -5.17
C LYS A 90 -1.32 -6.18 -4.43
N LEU A 91 -1.72 -6.55 -3.21
CA LEU A 91 -1.11 -7.62 -2.42
C LEU A 91 -1.97 -8.88 -2.55
N ASN A 92 -1.37 -9.96 -3.05
CA ASN A 92 -1.97 -11.25 -3.32
C ASN A 92 -1.62 -12.29 -2.25
N ASN A 93 -2.40 -13.37 -2.22
CA ASN A 93 -2.24 -14.49 -1.30
C ASN A 93 -2.10 -14.01 0.15
N LEU A 94 -3.10 -13.26 0.63
CA LEU A 94 -3.06 -12.61 1.94
C LEU A 94 -2.92 -13.63 3.09
N GLN A 95 -2.09 -13.28 4.05
CA GLN A 95 -1.75 -14.02 5.26
C GLN A 95 -2.07 -13.18 6.50
N HIS A 96 -2.19 -13.84 7.66
CA HIS A 96 -2.41 -13.12 8.93
C HIS A 96 -1.31 -12.09 9.24
N THR A 97 -0.07 -12.36 8.83
CA THR A 97 1.09 -11.49 9.07
C THR A 97 1.05 -10.19 8.27
N ASP A 98 0.26 -10.14 7.19
CA ASP A 98 0.07 -8.93 6.38
C ASP A 98 -0.84 -7.91 7.05
N ALA A 99 -1.53 -8.24 8.14
CA ALA A 99 -2.33 -7.26 8.86
C ALA A 99 -1.43 -6.15 9.44
N GLY A 100 -1.87 -4.89 9.29
CA GLY A 100 -1.19 -3.73 9.85
C GLY A 100 -1.21 -2.49 8.97
N LEU A 101 -0.39 -1.51 9.34
CA LEU A 101 -0.28 -0.23 8.67
C LEU A 101 0.78 -0.27 7.57
N TYR A 102 0.34 -0.06 6.34
CA TYR A 102 1.19 0.16 5.18
C TYR A 102 1.34 1.65 4.94
N LYS A 103 2.57 2.08 4.67
CA LYS A 103 2.89 3.49 4.38
C LYS A 103 3.39 3.64 2.96
N CYS A 104 2.82 4.57 2.22
CA CYS A 104 3.26 4.95 0.89
C CYS A 104 4.01 6.29 0.93
N TYR A 105 5.20 6.31 0.36
CA TYR A 105 6.05 7.48 0.22
C TYR A 105 6.23 7.79 -1.27
N ILE A 106 5.87 9.01 -1.69
CA ILE A 106 6.14 9.52 -3.05
C ILE A 106 7.25 10.56 -2.90
N ILE A 107 8.46 10.23 -3.37
CA ILE A 107 9.73 10.85 -2.95
C ILE A 107 10.03 12.16 -3.70
N GLU A 108 9.13 12.69 -4.53
CA GLU A 108 9.26 14.10 -4.96
C GLU A 108 9.21 15.08 -3.77
N GLU A 109 8.57 14.70 -2.66
CA GLU A 109 8.36 15.60 -1.50
C GLU A 109 8.95 15.08 -0.16
N SER A 110 9.45 13.85 -0.08
CA SER A 110 9.80 13.19 1.21
C SER A 110 8.66 13.13 2.24
N VAL A 111 7.41 13.24 1.79
CA VAL A 111 6.19 13.22 2.63
C VAL A 111 5.51 11.84 2.53
N ILE A 112 4.94 11.37 3.64
CA ILE A 112 4.03 10.21 3.65
C ILE A 112 2.73 10.67 2.99
N LYS A 113 2.38 10.10 1.84
CA LYS A 113 1.16 10.48 1.12
C LYS A 113 -0.07 9.71 1.60
N SER A 114 0.10 8.42 1.90
CA SER A 114 -1.01 7.57 2.32
C SER A 114 -0.58 6.55 3.37
N ILE A 115 -1.48 6.27 4.31
CA ILE A 115 -1.38 5.19 5.27
C ILE A 115 -2.61 4.29 5.07
N VAL A 116 -2.38 3.01 4.80
CA VAL A 116 -3.46 2.04 4.62
C VAL A 116 -3.40 1.02 5.74
N GLU A 117 -4.47 0.92 6.53
CA GLU A 117 -4.65 -0.15 7.51
C GLU A 117 -5.28 -1.36 6.82
N LEU A 118 -4.53 -2.45 6.71
CA LEU A 118 -5.02 -3.71 6.18
C LEU A 118 -5.50 -4.61 7.32
N LEU A 119 -6.81 -4.89 7.33
CA LEU A 119 -7.43 -5.84 8.23
C LEU A 119 -7.60 -7.20 7.53
N ILE A 120 -7.10 -8.26 8.15
CA ILE A 120 -7.22 -9.62 7.62
C ILE A 120 -8.33 -10.37 8.33
N LYS A 121 -9.30 -10.86 7.57
CA LYS A 121 -10.38 -11.73 8.04
C LYS A 121 -10.23 -13.14 7.50
N THR A 122 -10.69 -14.12 8.28
CA THR A 122 -10.78 -15.51 7.84
C THR A 122 -12.21 -15.81 7.39
N PRO A 123 -12.43 -16.34 6.17
CA PRO A 123 -13.73 -16.82 5.75
C PRO A 123 -14.30 -17.89 6.70
N LEU A 124 -15.60 -17.81 7.00
CA LEU A 124 -16.27 -18.77 7.90
C LEU A 124 -16.17 -20.22 7.39
N SER A 125 -16.16 -20.43 6.07
CA SER A 125 -15.99 -21.76 5.45
C SER A 125 -14.65 -22.42 5.83
N ILE A 126 -13.59 -21.62 5.92
CA ILE A 126 -12.26 -22.07 6.30
C ILE A 126 -12.22 -22.40 7.80
N ILE A 127 -12.79 -21.52 8.65
CA ILE A 127 -12.87 -21.75 10.10
C ILE A 127 -13.66 -23.04 10.40
N ALA A 128 -14.81 -23.21 9.76
CA ALA A 128 -15.63 -24.42 9.92
C ALA A 128 -14.82 -25.67 9.57
N SER A 129 -14.05 -25.64 8.47
CA SER A 129 -13.20 -26.76 8.06
C SER A 129 -12.14 -27.12 9.13
N PHE A 130 -11.46 -26.13 9.72
CA PHE A 130 -10.53 -26.37 10.83
C PHE A 130 -11.22 -26.92 12.07
N VAL A 131 -12.42 -26.43 12.39
CA VAL A 131 -13.22 -26.94 13.52
C VAL A 131 -13.68 -28.38 13.29
N PHE A 132 -14.07 -28.73 12.06
CA PHE A 132 -14.44 -30.10 11.71
C PHE A 132 -13.23 -31.05 11.68
N GLN A 133 -12.04 -30.57 11.31
CA GLN A 133 -10.80 -31.36 11.39
C GLN A 133 -10.32 -31.60 12.83
N ASN A 134 -10.66 -30.70 13.76
CA ASN A 134 -10.24 -30.78 15.17
C ASN A 134 -11.32 -31.35 16.11
N LYS A 135 -12.39 -31.93 15.58
CA LYS A 135 -13.36 -32.71 16.36
C LYS A 135 -13.06 -34.20 16.16
N CYS A 136 -12.66 -34.87 17.24
CA CYS A 136 -12.60 -36.33 17.34
C CYS A 136 -13.96 -36.97 17.09
#